data_AF-A0A7C9EBW3-F1
#
_entry.id   AF-A0A7C9EBW3-F1
#
_cell.length_a   1.000
_cell.length_b   1.000
_cell.length_c   1.000
_cell.angle_alpha   90.00
_cell.angle_beta   90.00
_cell.angle_gamma   90.00
#
_symmetry.space_group_name_H-M   'P 1'
#
loop_
_entity.id
_entity.type
_entity.pdbx_description
1 polymer ?
#
loop_
_entity_poly.entity_id
_entity_poly.type
_entity_poly.pdbx_seq_one_letter_code
_entity_poly.pdbx_strand_id
1 'polypeptide(L)'
;CMSCPPLPPPKKKRDLIHVEDINCQLLVNTEMIGRILTERFWWLINSTDSRGLTALHAAEQANVEWAIRLLSNCTNVPCAAKIEEFDWIEASKNGHSSALIAFMSHCPDFVKICYERNDSPLHHIKLKSLHEYKRFLANELITQMKEICDDDNATPLHRALEREDILLAEALLTTYDLDDLDMNKKDKNE
;
A
#
# COMPACT_ATOMS: atom_id res chain seq x y z
N CYS A 1 33.32 2.03 76.52
CA CYS A 1 32.91 1.01 75.54
C CYS A 1 31.40 1.04 75.38
N MET A 2 30.89 1.40 74.20
CA MET A 2 29.75 0.79 73.49
C MET A 2 29.52 1.67 72.25
N SER A 3 30.16 1.29 71.15
CA SER A 3 29.99 1.91 69.84
C SER A 3 28.64 1.45 69.26
N CYS A 4 27.73 2.36 68.95
CA CYS A 4 26.56 2.04 68.14
C CYS A 4 27.02 1.62 66.73
N PRO A 5 26.50 0.51 66.16
CA PRO A 5 26.81 0.15 64.78
C PRO A 5 26.16 1.16 63.81
N PRO A 6 26.80 1.44 62.66
CA PRO A 6 26.25 2.39 61.68
C PRO A 6 24.97 1.82 61.04
N LEU A 7 23.99 2.70 60.83
CA LEU A 7 22.76 2.36 60.11
C LEU A 7 23.07 1.80 58.72
N PRO A 8 22.32 0.76 58.26
CA PRO A 8 22.49 0.24 56.91
C PRO A 8 22.10 1.29 55.87
N PRO A 9 22.78 1.32 54.70
CA PRO A 9 22.50 2.31 53.66
C PRO A 9 21.06 2.16 53.13
N PRO A 10 20.46 3.25 52.62
CA PRO A 10 19.10 3.21 52.10
C PRO A 10 19.04 2.21 50.94
N LYS A 11 18.20 1.18 51.09
CA LYS A 11 17.91 0.25 50.00
C LYS A 11 17.38 1.07 48.83
N LYS A 12 18.13 1.12 47.72
CA LYS A 12 17.64 1.64 46.44
C LYS A 12 16.29 0.96 46.16
N LYS A 13 15.20 1.74 46.12
CA LYS A 13 13.95 1.28 45.51
C LYS A 13 14.34 0.87 44.08
N ARG A 14 14.38 -0.44 43.82
CA ARG A 14 14.43 -0.92 42.45
C ARG A 14 13.07 -0.53 41.88
N ASP A 15 13.07 0.37 40.91
CA ASP A 15 11.90 0.67 40.11
C ASP A 15 11.44 -0.64 39.46
N LEU A 16 10.48 -1.30 40.11
CA LEU A 16 9.78 -2.43 39.54
C LEU A 16 8.85 -1.84 38.49
N ILE A 17 9.33 -1.78 37.25
CA ILE A 17 8.45 -1.62 36.09
C ILE A 17 7.50 -2.82 36.16
N HIS A 18 6.24 -2.57 36.51
CA HIS A 18 5.26 -3.65 36.66
C HIS A 18 5.01 -4.27 35.28
N VAL A 19 4.87 -5.60 35.22
CA VAL A 19 4.56 -6.31 33.96
C VAL A 19 3.28 -5.76 33.31
N GLU A 20 2.36 -5.25 34.12
CA GLU A 20 1.16 -4.53 33.69
C GLU A 20 1.50 -3.22 32.94
N ASP A 21 2.48 -2.44 33.40
CA ASP A 21 2.94 -1.22 32.71
C ASP A 21 3.59 -1.54 31.36
N ILE A 22 4.36 -2.63 31.29
CA ILE A 22 4.98 -3.08 30.03
C ILE A 22 3.90 -3.54 29.05
N ASN A 23 2.92 -4.32 29.51
CA ASN A 23 1.81 -4.77 28.66
C ASN A 23 0.94 -3.60 28.18
N CYS A 24 0.64 -2.62 29.05
CA CYS A 24 -0.07 -1.41 28.67
C CYS A 24 0.71 -0.59 27.64
N GLN A 25 2.01 -0.40 27.83
CA GLN A 25 2.85 0.35 26.89
C GLN A 25 2.94 -0.37 25.53
N LEU A 26 3.08 -1.70 25.51
CA LEU A 26 3.08 -2.50 24.29
C LEU A 26 1.73 -2.43 23.56
N LEU A 27 0.61 -2.47 24.29
CA LEU A 27 -0.74 -2.31 23.72
C LEU A 27 -0.92 -0.94 23.06
N VAL A 28 -0.55 0.14 23.78
CA VAL A 28 -0.62 1.52 23.26
C VAL A 28 0.26 1.69 22.02
N ASN A 29 1.46 1.11 22.02
CA ASN A 29 2.36 1.17 20.87
C ASN A 29 1.77 0.42 19.66
N THR A 30 1.12 -0.72 19.88
CA THR A 30 0.55 -1.53 18.78
C THR A 30 -0.68 -0.84 18.17
N GLU A 31 -1.56 -0.26 19.00
CA GLU A 31 -2.70 0.53 18.50
C GLU A 31 -2.23 1.77 17.72
N MET A 32 -1.20 2.47 18.22
CA MET A 32 -0.63 3.64 17.55
C MET A 32 -0.02 3.28 16.19
N ILE A 33 0.75 2.19 16.12
CA ILE A 33 1.29 1.67 14.85
C ILE A 33 0.14 1.29 13.92
N GLY A 34 -0.89 0.61 14.44
CA GLY A 34 -2.10 0.29 13.68
C GLY A 34 -2.72 1.53 13.03
N ARG A 35 -2.93 2.61 13.81
CA ARG A 35 -3.47 3.88 13.31
C ARG A 35 -2.62 4.49 12.21
N ILE A 36 -1.31 4.61 12.43
CA ILE A 36 -0.37 5.14 11.42
C ILE A 36 -0.40 4.29 10.15
N LEU A 37 -0.46 2.97 10.27
CA LEU A 37 -0.56 2.07 9.14
C LEU A 37 -1.89 2.24 8.41
N THR A 38 -3.02 2.37 9.13
CA THR A 38 -4.32 2.59 8.51
C THR A 38 -4.47 3.98 7.90
N GLU A 39 -3.75 4.99 8.37
CA GLU A 39 -3.75 6.34 7.77
C GLU A 39 -2.88 6.38 6.52
N ARG A 40 -1.70 5.76 6.56
CA ARG A 40 -0.72 5.84 5.47
C ARG A 40 -0.81 4.75 4.43
N PHE A 41 -1.32 3.59 4.82
CA PHE A 41 -1.36 2.37 4.01
C PHE A 41 -2.76 1.77 4.06
N TRP A 42 -3.80 2.61 4.01
CA TRP A 42 -5.19 2.17 4.14
C TRP A 42 -5.57 1.11 3.09
N TRP A 43 -4.94 1.11 1.91
CA TRP A 43 -5.14 0.09 0.87
C TRP A 43 -4.75 -1.33 1.33
N LEU A 44 -3.87 -1.47 2.33
CA LEU A 44 -3.53 -2.76 2.92
C LEU A 44 -4.65 -3.34 3.79
N ILE A 45 -5.57 -2.50 4.29
CA ILE A 45 -6.66 -2.93 5.20
C ILE A 45 -7.55 -3.97 4.53
N ASN A 46 -7.78 -3.81 3.23
CA ASN A 46 -8.63 -4.69 2.43
C ASN A 46 -7.83 -5.69 1.60
N SER A 47 -6.50 -5.65 1.66
CA SER A 47 -5.65 -6.66 1.04
C SER A 47 -5.86 -8.01 1.72
N THR A 48 -5.78 -9.09 0.95
CA THR A 48 -6.01 -10.46 1.43
C THR A 48 -4.73 -11.27 1.51
N ASP A 49 -4.65 -12.17 2.48
CA ASP A 49 -3.60 -13.19 2.55
C ASP A 49 -3.79 -14.28 1.48
N SER A 50 -2.92 -15.29 1.46
CA SER A 50 -3.01 -16.43 0.52
C SER A 50 -4.28 -17.27 0.65
N ARG A 51 -5.09 -17.05 1.69
CA ARG A 51 -6.38 -17.71 1.94
C ARG A 51 -7.56 -16.80 1.59
N GLY A 52 -7.32 -15.59 1.10
CA GLY A 52 -8.37 -14.62 0.81
C GLY A 52 -8.86 -13.84 2.04
N LEU A 53 -8.17 -13.91 3.19
CA LEU A 53 -8.61 -13.24 4.42
C LEU A 53 -7.98 -11.85 4.56
N THR A 54 -8.79 -10.86 4.91
CA THR A 54 -8.32 -9.49 5.19
C THR A 54 -7.76 -9.35 6.60
N ALA A 55 -7.11 -8.21 6.88
CA ALA A 55 -6.67 -7.87 8.22
C ALA A 55 -7.81 -7.87 9.25
N LEU A 56 -9.04 -7.48 8.85
CA LEU A 56 -10.21 -7.49 9.72
C LEU A 56 -10.60 -8.93 10.13
N HIS A 57 -10.62 -9.87 9.18
CA HIS A 57 -10.89 -11.29 9.49
C HIS A 57 -9.88 -11.87 10.47
N ALA A 58 -8.59 -11.52 10.31
CA ALA A 58 -7.55 -11.94 11.24
C ALA A 58 -7.74 -11.34 12.64
N ALA A 59 -8.14 -10.06 12.73
CA ALA A 59 -8.42 -9.38 13.99
C ALA A 59 -9.65 -9.98 14.71
N GLU A 60 -10.70 -10.33 13.97
CA GLU A 60 -11.88 -11.02 14.50
C GLU A 60 -11.55 -12.43 15.02
N GLN A 61 -10.78 -13.22 14.24
CA GLN A 61 -10.34 -14.56 14.67
C GLN A 61 -9.49 -14.52 15.94
N ALA A 62 -8.64 -13.49 16.07
CA ALA A 62 -7.79 -13.28 17.23
C ALA A 62 -8.49 -12.52 18.38
N ASN A 63 -9.75 -12.08 18.18
CA ASN A 63 -10.54 -11.29 19.13
C ASN A 63 -9.81 -10.03 19.65
N VAL A 64 -9.13 -9.30 18.74
CA VAL A 64 -8.37 -8.09 19.09
C VAL A 64 -9.26 -6.86 18.92
N GLU A 65 -9.98 -6.49 19.99
CA GLU A 65 -11.06 -5.47 19.97
C GLU A 65 -10.64 -4.12 19.37
N TRP A 66 -9.47 -3.58 19.76
CA TRP A 66 -8.99 -2.30 19.23
C TRP A 66 -8.76 -2.35 17.71
N ALA A 67 -8.25 -3.48 17.21
CA ALA A 67 -7.95 -3.67 15.79
C ALA A 67 -9.24 -3.88 15.00
N ILE A 68 -10.20 -4.65 15.53
CA ILE A 68 -11.53 -4.81 14.93
C ILE A 68 -12.19 -3.43 14.79
N ARG A 69 -12.19 -2.62 15.86
CA ARG A 69 -12.77 -1.27 15.84
C ARG A 69 -12.08 -0.34 14.83
N LEU A 70 -10.73 -0.35 14.81
CA LEU A 70 -9.95 0.46 13.87
C LEU A 70 -10.25 0.06 12.42
N LEU A 71 -10.15 -1.23 12.10
CA LEU A 71 -10.29 -1.75 10.75
C LEU A 71 -11.73 -1.62 10.23
N SER A 72 -12.75 -1.87 11.08
CA SER A 72 -14.17 -1.69 10.72
C SER A 72 -14.51 -0.25 10.34
N ASN A 73 -13.88 0.73 10.99
CA ASN A 73 -14.07 2.13 10.64
C ASN A 73 -13.46 2.46 9.28
N CYS A 74 -12.31 1.86 8.96
CA CYS A 74 -11.63 2.09 7.69
C CYS A 74 -12.29 1.37 6.50
N THR A 75 -12.91 0.20 6.71
CA THR A 75 -13.59 -0.55 5.65
C THR A 75 -14.82 0.19 5.11
N ASN A 76 -15.49 0.97 5.95
CA ASN A 76 -16.74 1.67 5.61
C ASN A 76 -16.55 3.03 4.92
N VAL A 77 -15.31 3.46 4.66
CA VAL A 77 -15.06 4.75 4.00
C VAL A 77 -15.42 4.66 2.51
N PRO A 78 -16.27 5.57 1.98
CA PRO A 78 -16.61 5.60 0.56
C PRO A 78 -15.40 5.82 -0.36
N CYS A 79 -15.45 5.28 -1.58
CA CYS A 79 -14.37 5.43 -2.56
C CYS A 79 -14.04 6.89 -2.87
N ALA A 80 -15.03 7.78 -2.93
CA ALA A 80 -14.81 9.21 -3.18
C ALA A 80 -13.89 9.84 -2.11
N ALA A 81 -14.13 9.57 -0.82
CA ALA A 81 -13.30 10.08 0.27
C ALA A 81 -11.88 9.47 0.22
N LYS A 82 -11.76 8.18 -0.10
CA LYS A 82 -10.48 7.49 -0.32
C LYS A 82 -9.66 8.12 -1.44
N ILE A 83 -10.30 8.59 -2.51
CA ILE A 83 -9.64 9.24 -3.66
C ILE A 83 -9.18 10.66 -3.32
N GLU A 84 -9.90 11.37 -2.47
CA GLU A 84 -9.47 12.70 -1.99
C GLU A 84 -8.25 12.61 -1.07
N GLU A 85 -8.17 11.57 -0.22
CA GLU A 85 -7.06 11.38 0.71
C GLU A 85 -5.83 10.72 0.08
N PHE A 86 -6.03 9.86 -0.94
CA PHE A 86 -4.94 9.18 -1.62
C PHE A 86 -4.40 10.01 -2.78
N ASP A 87 -3.24 10.63 -2.57
CA ASP A 87 -2.50 11.35 -3.62
C ASP A 87 -1.89 10.35 -4.63
N TRP A 88 -2.75 9.86 -5.53
CA TRP A 88 -2.40 8.91 -6.57
C TRP A 88 -1.44 9.50 -7.60
N ILE A 89 -1.39 10.83 -7.76
CA ILE A 89 -0.45 11.51 -8.65
C ILE A 89 0.97 11.36 -8.06
N GLU A 90 1.14 11.70 -6.80
CA GLU A 90 2.44 11.55 -6.11
C GLU A 90 2.85 10.07 -5.99
N ALA A 91 1.90 9.17 -5.73
CA ALA A 91 2.15 7.74 -5.75
C ALA A 91 2.64 7.26 -7.13
N SER A 92 2.09 7.80 -8.22
CA SER A 92 2.50 7.49 -9.59
C SER A 92 3.92 8.00 -9.87
N LYS A 93 4.22 9.25 -9.53
CA LYS A 93 5.54 9.85 -9.72
C LYS A 93 6.65 9.10 -8.97
N ASN A 94 6.31 8.53 -7.81
CA ASN A 94 7.23 7.71 -7.01
C ASN A 94 7.26 6.22 -7.41
N GLY A 95 6.50 5.82 -8.42
CA GLY A 95 6.49 4.44 -8.92
C GLY A 95 5.82 3.44 -7.98
N HIS A 96 4.91 3.88 -7.11
CA HIS A 96 4.17 3.03 -6.18
C HIS A 96 3.04 2.23 -6.88
N SER A 97 3.38 1.52 -7.95
CA SER A 97 2.44 0.77 -8.81
C SER A 97 1.59 -0.23 -8.04
N SER A 98 2.15 -0.91 -7.02
CA SER A 98 1.40 -1.86 -6.19
C SER A 98 0.36 -1.17 -5.31
N ALA A 99 0.66 0.04 -4.79
CA ALA A 99 -0.30 0.82 -4.02
C ALA A 99 -1.44 1.32 -4.92
N LEU A 100 -1.12 1.77 -6.14
CA LEU A 100 -2.10 2.17 -7.15
C LEU A 100 -3.04 1.01 -7.53
N ILE A 101 -2.49 -0.17 -7.83
CA ILE A 101 -3.30 -1.37 -8.15
C ILE A 101 -4.21 -1.75 -6.97
N ALA A 102 -3.67 -1.79 -5.75
CA ALA A 102 -4.45 -2.12 -4.56
C ALA A 102 -5.58 -1.09 -4.34
N PHE A 103 -5.27 0.20 -4.48
CA PHE A 103 -6.23 1.28 -4.39
C PHE A 103 -7.38 1.11 -5.39
N MET A 104 -7.08 0.92 -6.68
CA MET A 104 -8.09 0.74 -7.73
C MET A 104 -8.95 -0.50 -7.52
N SER A 105 -8.37 -1.58 -7.01
CA SER A 105 -9.10 -2.81 -6.70
C SER A 105 -10.13 -2.61 -5.59
N HIS A 106 -9.95 -1.61 -4.74
CA HIS A 106 -10.89 -1.23 -3.67
C HIS A 106 -11.71 0.03 -3.98
N CYS A 107 -11.39 0.72 -5.07
CA CYS A 107 -12.09 1.89 -5.56
C CYS A 107 -12.38 1.73 -7.06
N PRO A 108 -13.34 0.87 -7.44
CA PRO A 108 -13.65 0.61 -8.85
C PRO A 108 -14.09 1.86 -9.61
N ASP A 109 -14.71 2.82 -8.92
CA ASP A 109 -15.10 4.12 -9.48
C ASP A 109 -13.90 5.00 -9.88
N PHE A 110 -12.68 4.65 -9.47
CA PHE A 110 -11.50 5.43 -9.77
C PHE A 110 -11.27 5.58 -11.29
N VAL A 111 -11.59 4.55 -12.07
CA VAL A 111 -11.50 4.61 -13.55
C VAL A 111 -12.41 5.71 -14.09
N LYS A 112 -13.66 5.76 -13.62
CA LYS A 112 -14.62 6.80 -14.00
C LYS A 112 -14.11 8.20 -13.65
N ILE A 113 -13.50 8.35 -12.48
CA ILE A 113 -12.93 9.62 -12.03
C ILE A 113 -11.73 10.04 -12.89
N CYS A 114 -10.91 9.09 -13.35
CA CYS A 114 -9.84 9.38 -14.31
C CYS A 114 -10.39 9.97 -15.63
N TYR A 115 -11.48 9.39 -16.15
CA TYR A 115 -12.18 9.94 -17.32
C TYR A 115 -12.78 11.32 -17.05
N GLU A 116 -13.42 11.52 -15.89
CA GLU A 116 -14.04 12.81 -15.54
C GLU A 116 -13.02 13.92 -15.31
N ARG A 117 -11.82 13.57 -14.83
CA ARG A 117 -10.73 14.51 -14.55
C ARG A 117 -9.78 14.72 -15.73
N ASN A 118 -9.97 13.99 -16.85
CA ASN A 118 -8.98 13.92 -17.93
C ASN A 118 -7.57 13.75 -17.35
N ASP A 119 -7.38 12.71 -16.55
CA ASP A 119 -6.05 12.40 -16.02
C ASP A 119 -6.03 10.94 -15.57
N SER A 120 -4.86 10.32 -15.58
CA SER A 120 -4.71 8.94 -15.17
C SER A 120 -3.32 8.67 -14.61
N PRO A 121 -3.15 7.63 -13.78
CA PRO A 121 -1.83 7.22 -13.33
C PRO A 121 -0.82 7.00 -14.46
N LEU A 122 -1.28 6.62 -15.67
CA LEU A 122 -0.39 6.43 -16.82
C LEU A 122 0.25 7.73 -17.32
N HIS A 123 -0.36 8.89 -17.11
CA HIS A 123 0.25 10.19 -17.42
C HIS A 123 1.46 10.50 -16.51
N HIS A 124 1.47 9.97 -15.29
CA HIS A 124 2.41 10.37 -14.24
C HIS A 124 3.39 9.27 -13.81
N ILE A 125 3.05 8.01 -14.04
CA ILE A 125 3.79 6.85 -13.51
C ILE A 125 5.26 6.89 -13.94
N LYS A 126 6.14 6.54 -13.01
CA LYS A 126 7.57 6.36 -13.25
C LYS A 126 8.08 5.07 -12.62
N LEU A 127 8.38 4.07 -13.44
CA LEU A 127 8.89 2.76 -13.04
C LEU A 127 10.33 2.56 -13.53
N LYS A 128 11.03 1.59 -12.91
CA LYS A 128 12.48 1.44 -13.09
C LYS A 128 12.85 0.52 -14.25
N SER A 129 11.89 -0.26 -14.77
CA SER A 129 12.15 -1.23 -15.82
C SER A 129 10.94 -1.46 -16.72
N LEU A 130 11.22 -1.92 -17.94
CA LEU A 130 10.17 -2.36 -18.88
C LEU A 130 9.30 -3.47 -18.27
N HIS A 131 9.89 -4.39 -17.48
CA HIS A 131 9.14 -5.46 -16.82
C HIS A 131 8.12 -4.90 -15.82
N GLU A 132 8.49 -3.90 -15.02
CA GLU A 132 7.57 -3.23 -14.10
C GLU A 132 6.43 -2.53 -14.86
N TYR A 133 6.74 -1.85 -15.96
CA TYR A 133 5.72 -1.24 -16.82
C TYR A 133 4.77 -2.26 -17.44
N LYS A 134 5.30 -3.34 -18.03
CA LYS A 134 4.48 -4.42 -18.61
C LYS A 134 3.59 -5.06 -17.54
N ARG A 135 4.12 -5.32 -16.34
CA ARG A 135 3.33 -5.84 -15.21
C ARG A 135 2.23 -4.87 -14.78
N PHE A 136 2.52 -3.58 -14.72
CA PHE A 136 1.53 -2.55 -14.36
C PHE A 136 0.42 -2.45 -15.41
N LEU A 137 0.79 -2.43 -16.70
CA LEU A 137 -0.15 -2.40 -17.82
C LEU A 137 -0.93 -3.71 -17.99
N ALA A 138 -0.43 -4.85 -17.52
CA ALA A 138 -1.19 -6.11 -17.53
C ALA A 138 -2.42 -6.09 -16.61
N ASN A 139 -2.55 -5.10 -15.72
CA ASN A 139 -3.76 -4.90 -14.93
C ASN A 139 -4.89 -4.31 -15.80
N GLU A 140 -6.06 -4.93 -15.78
CA GLU A 140 -7.21 -4.55 -16.61
C GLU A 140 -7.70 -3.12 -16.35
N LEU A 141 -7.71 -2.67 -15.08
CA LEU A 141 -8.12 -1.31 -14.72
C LEU A 141 -7.14 -0.26 -15.25
N ILE A 142 -5.85 -0.58 -15.30
CA ILE A 142 -4.83 0.29 -15.87
C ILE A 142 -4.93 0.34 -17.40
N THR A 143 -5.11 -0.82 -18.06
CA THR A 143 -5.18 -0.87 -19.53
C THR A 143 -6.35 -0.05 -20.08
N GLN A 144 -7.48 0.02 -19.37
CA GLN A 144 -8.60 0.88 -19.76
C GLN A 144 -8.22 2.37 -19.88
N MET A 145 -7.17 2.81 -19.19
CA MET A 145 -6.76 4.21 -19.11
C MET A 145 -5.73 4.64 -20.17
N LYS A 146 -5.31 3.74 -21.07
CA LYS A 146 -4.25 4.01 -22.07
C LYS A 146 -4.58 5.14 -23.04
N GLU A 147 -5.86 5.31 -23.32
CA GLU A 147 -6.37 6.29 -24.30
C GLU A 147 -7.00 7.52 -23.64
N ILE A 148 -6.97 7.63 -22.31
CA ILE A 148 -7.45 8.84 -21.63
C ILE A 148 -6.53 9.98 -22.06
N CYS A 149 -7.09 11.06 -22.57
CA CYS A 149 -6.35 12.30 -22.76
C CYS A 149 -6.37 13.13 -21.48
N ASP A 150 -5.32 13.89 -21.26
CA ASP A 150 -5.34 14.94 -20.26
C ASP A 150 -5.96 16.26 -20.75
N ASP A 151 -5.95 17.28 -19.88
CA ASP A 151 -6.48 18.61 -20.20
C ASP A 151 -5.77 19.31 -21.38
N ASP A 152 -4.54 18.90 -21.72
CA ASP A 152 -3.80 19.36 -22.91
C ASP A 152 -4.10 18.48 -24.14
N ASN A 153 -5.08 17.58 -24.05
CA ASN A 153 -5.42 16.56 -25.02
C ASN A 153 -4.25 15.59 -25.31
N ALA A 154 -3.32 15.43 -24.36
CA ALA A 154 -2.18 14.53 -24.45
C ALA A 154 -2.53 13.18 -23.82
N THR A 155 -2.33 12.08 -24.55
CA THR A 155 -2.45 10.72 -23.98
C THR A 155 -1.22 10.35 -23.14
N PRO A 156 -1.26 9.27 -22.34
CA PRO A 156 -0.09 8.76 -21.63
C PRO A 156 1.13 8.55 -22.52
N LEU A 157 0.93 8.15 -23.78
CA LEU A 157 2.02 8.00 -24.75
C LEU A 157 2.67 9.35 -25.08
N HIS A 158 1.88 10.41 -25.28
CA HIS A 158 2.41 11.76 -25.48
C HIS A 158 3.27 12.19 -24.28
N ARG A 159 2.76 12.02 -23.06
CA ARG A 159 3.51 12.34 -21.83
C ARG A 159 4.75 11.48 -21.64
N ALA A 160 4.71 10.20 -22.03
CA ALA A 160 5.89 9.34 -21.98
C ALA A 160 7.00 9.87 -22.90
N LEU A 161 6.64 10.26 -24.13
CA LEU A 161 7.58 10.82 -25.10
C LEU A 161 8.12 12.19 -24.67
N GLU A 162 7.27 13.07 -24.13
CA GLU A 162 7.67 14.38 -23.60
C GLU A 162 8.71 14.26 -22.46
N ARG A 163 8.57 13.23 -21.62
CA ARG A 163 9.47 12.96 -20.49
C ARG A 163 10.69 12.11 -20.88
N GLU A 164 10.83 11.75 -22.15
CA GLU A 164 11.83 10.78 -22.65
C GLU A 164 11.77 9.42 -21.90
N ASP A 165 10.59 9.04 -21.41
CA ASP A 165 10.37 7.72 -20.78
C ASP A 165 10.15 6.67 -21.86
N ILE A 166 11.26 6.28 -22.49
CA ILE A 166 11.27 5.30 -23.59
C ILE A 166 10.70 3.95 -23.14
N LEU A 167 10.89 3.56 -21.87
CA LEU A 167 10.39 2.29 -21.34
C LEU A 167 8.86 2.29 -21.22
N LEU A 168 8.28 3.39 -20.74
CA LEU A 168 6.83 3.55 -20.71
C LEU A 168 6.26 3.62 -22.13
N ALA A 169 6.88 4.39 -23.02
CA ALA A 169 6.45 4.49 -24.42
C ALA A 169 6.50 3.12 -25.12
N GLU A 170 7.58 2.35 -24.95
CA GLU A 170 7.72 0.99 -25.45
C GLU A 170 6.62 0.08 -24.88
N ALA A 171 6.37 0.15 -23.57
CA ALA A 171 5.35 -0.68 -22.94
C ALA A 171 3.92 -0.33 -23.39
N LEU A 172 3.63 0.96 -23.66
CA LEU A 172 2.33 1.41 -24.17
C LEU A 172 2.10 0.99 -25.63
N LEU A 173 3.15 1.02 -26.46
CA LEU A 173 3.10 0.61 -27.87
C LEU A 173 3.09 -0.91 -28.06
N THR A 174 3.73 -1.64 -27.15
CA THR A 174 3.74 -3.11 -27.19
C THR A 174 2.36 -3.63 -26.77
N THR A 175 1.49 -3.82 -27.74
CA THR A 175 0.10 -4.22 -27.50
C THR A 175 -0.09 -5.73 -27.37
N TYR A 176 0.84 -6.56 -27.84
CA TYR A 176 0.73 -8.02 -27.79
C TYR A 176 2.12 -8.63 -27.69
N ASP A 177 2.34 -9.43 -26.63
CA ASP A 177 3.22 -10.62 -26.55
C ASP A 177 3.30 -11.03 -25.07
N LEU A 178 2.15 -11.36 -24.48
CA LEU A 178 2.09 -12.03 -23.16
C LEU A 178 2.34 -13.55 -23.29
N ASP A 179 2.51 -14.06 -24.51
CA ASP A 179 2.73 -15.48 -24.79
C ASP A 179 4.19 -15.94 -24.61
N ASP A 180 5.16 -15.02 -24.51
CA ASP A 180 6.59 -15.36 -24.41
C ASP A 180 7.14 -15.47 -22.96
N LEU A 181 6.29 -15.33 -21.93
CA LEU A 181 6.71 -15.46 -20.53
C LEU A 181 6.64 -16.90 -19.94
N ASP A 182 6.25 -17.93 -20.71
CA ASP A 182 6.25 -19.34 -20.26
C ASP A 182 7.43 -20.19 -20.80
N MET A 183 8.53 -19.57 -21.25
CA MET A 183 9.76 -20.28 -21.67
C MET A 183 10.65 -20.73 -20.49
N ASN A 184 10.06 -21.18 -19.37
CA ASN A 184 10.84 -21.82 -18.29
C ASN A 184 10.12 -22.97 -17.59
N LYS A 185 9.38 -23.80 -18.34
CA LYS A 185 9.06 -25.17 -17.90
C LYS A 185 10.13 -26.15 -18.39
N LYS A 186 11.19 -26.21 -17.58
CA LYS A 186 12.02 -27.40 -17.29
C LYS A 186 12.46 -28.26 -18.49
N ASP A 187 13.61 -27.90 -19.04
CA ASP A 187 14.59 -28.90 -19.47
C ASP A 187 15.12 -29.63 -18.22
N LYS A 188 14.41 -30.67 -17.77
CA LYS A 188 14.96 -31.76 -16.95
C LYS A 188 14.11 -33.02 -17.16
N ASN A 189 14.58 -33.91 -18.02
CA ASN A 189 14.99 -35.28 -17.67
C ASN A 189 15.27 -36.06 -18.97
N GLU A 190 16.55 -36.09 -19.37
CA GLU A 190 17.16 -37.33 -19.90
C GLU A 190 17.27 -38.36 -18.78
#